data_AF-A0A1M4VMU6-F1
#
_entry.id   AF-A0A1M4VMU6-F1
#
_cell.length_a   1.000
_cell.length_b   1.000
_cell.length_c   1.000
_cell.angle_alpha   90.00
_cell.angle_beta   90.00
_cell.angle_gamma   90.00
#
_symmetry.space_group_name_H-M   'P 1'
#
loop_
_entity.id
_entity.type
_entity.pdbx_description
1 polymer ?
#
loop_
_entity_poly.entity_id
_entity_poly.type
_entity_poly.pdbx_seq_one_letter_code
_entity_poly.pdbx_strand_id
1 'polypeptide(L)'
;MSGKRPFRRVFKDEDVANIKPTYVSSDFIIKQFIRSLLKDVKNQKGNEQIDELFSRDDFDYAKPEELIKLIIKVTTSENDLVLDFFMGSSTTQAVAHKMNRRYIGIEQMDYINTVSVPRLQKVIEGEQGGVSKDVDWLGGGSFVYAELMEKNRGYLDDVMNASDQKALQKVLDLMLENADFDFRVDLEEIKNTLNKLSFEDQKRTLIKIIDKNQLYYNYSEIEDKNVRDLISDNDYKFNKNFYKDENDE
;
A
#
# COMPACT_ATOMS: atom_id res chain seq x y z
N MET A 1 1.98 -45.96 -20.56
CA MET A 1 2.32 -45.04 -21.67
C MET A 1 2.30 -43.61 -21.13
N SER A 2 3.44 -42.93 -21.02
CA SER A 2 3.50 -41.54 -20.53
C SER A 2 3.31 -40.57 -21.72
N GLY A 3 2.12 -39.99 -21.85
CA GLY A 3 1.78 -39.11 -22.95
C GLY A 3 2.14 -37.65 -22.67
N LYS A 4 3.19 -37.12 -23.31
CA LYS A 4 3.45 -35.68 -23.46
C LYS A 4 2.60 -35.01 -24.56
N ARG A 5 1.59 -35.72 -25.09
CA ARG A 5 0.63 -35.20 -26.08
C ARG A 5 -0.78 -35.69 -25.75
N PRO A 6 -1.82 -34.89 -25.99
CA PRO A 6 -3.20 -35.31 -25.74
C PRO A 6 -3.50 -36.56 -26.57
N PHE A 7 -3.79 -37.67 -25.89
CA PHE A 7 -3.98 -38.98 -26.50
C PHE A 7 -5.38 -39.16 -27.14
N ARG A 8 -6.37 -38.38 -26.69
CA ARG A 8 -7.74 -38.38 -27.23
C ARG A 8 -8.48 -37.09 -26.84
N ARG A 9 -9.24 -36.51 -27.77
CA ARG A 9 -10.31 -35.55 -27.44
C ARG A 9 -11.59 -36.34 -27.25
N VAL A 10 -12.25 -36.20 -26.11
CA VAL A 10 -13.54 -36.83 -25.82
C VAL A 10 -14.59 -35.72 -25.86
N PHE A 11 -15.70 -35.94 -26.57
CA PHE A 11 -16.79 -34.97 -26.57
C PHE A 11 -17.44 -34.95 -25.19
N LYS A 12 -17.87 -33.78 -24.72
CA LYS A 12 -18.46 -33.59 -23.38
C LYS A 12 -19.52 -34.66 -23.10
N ASP A 13 -20.44 -34.87 -24.03
CA ASP A 13 -21.56 -35.81 -23.87
C ASP A 13 -21.11 -37.27 -23.73
N GLU A 14 -20.01 -37.65 -24.39
CA GLU A 14 -19.40 -38.97 -24.24
C GLU A 14 -18.70 -39.13 -22.89
N ASP A 15 -18.11 -38.05 -22.35
CA ASP A 15 -17.44 -38.09 -21.05
C ASP A 15 -18.42 -38.11 -19.88
N VAL A 16 -19.53 -37.37 -19.97
CA VAL A 16 -20.57 -37.38 -18.91
C VAL A 16 -21.22 -38.77 -18.78
N ALA A 17 -21.19 -39.58 -19.83
CA ALA A 17 -21.68 -40.96 -19.82
C ALA A 17 -20.72 -41.96 -19.16
N ASN A 18 -19.48 -41.57 -18.85
CA ASN A 18 -18.51 -42.44 -18.20
C ASN A 18 -18.83 -42.65 -16.72
N ILE A 19 -18.47 -43.83 -16.19
CA ILE A 19 -18.59 -44.17 -14.75
C ILE A 19 -17.79 -43.19 -13.87
N LYS A 20 -16.70 -42.64 -14.41
CA LYS A 20 -15.91 -41.55 -13.81
C LYS A 20 -15.68 -40.47 -14.86
N PRO A 21 -16.57 -39.47 -14.98
CA PRO A 21 -16.38 -38.37 -15.90
C PRO A 21 -15.15 -37.57 -15.48
N THR A 22 -14.32 -37.17 -16.45
CA THR A 22 -13.21 -36.23 -16.23
C THR A 22 -13.62 -34.77 -16.43
N TYR A 23 -14.74 -34.54 -17.12
CA TYR A 23 -15.33 -33.25 -17.36
C TYR A 23 -15.87 -32.65 -16.06
N VAL A 24 -15.35 -31.48 -15.70
CA VAL A 24 -15.91 -30.63 -14.65
C VAL A 24 -16.58 -29.45 -15.33
N SER A 25 -17.89 -29.26 -15.08
CA SER A 25 -18.59 -28.10 -15.62
C SER A 25 -18.03 -26.81 -15.03
N SER A 26 -17.85 -25.78 -15.87
CA SER A 26 -17.49 -24.43 -15.43
C SER A 26 -18.40 -23.94 -14.31
N ASP A 27 -19.69 -24.28 -14.36
CA ASP A 27 -20.67 -23.94 -13.32
C ASP A 27 -20.33 -24.52 -11.95
N PHE A 28 -19.74 -25.71 -11.91
CA PHE A 28 -19.32 -26.32 -10.65
C PHE A 28 -18.11 -25.60 -10.06
N ILE A 29 -17.12 -25.28 -10.92
CA ILE A 29 -15.93 -24.52 -10.53
C ILE A 29 -16.32 -23.12 -10.04
N ILE A 30 -17.22 -22.44 -10.75
CA ILE A 30 -17.72 -21.11 -10.38
C ILE A 30 -18.50 -21.18 -9.07
N LYS A 31 -19.40 -22.16 -8.89
CA LYS A 31 -20.14 -22.34 -7.62
C LYS A 31 -19.21 -22.62 -6.45
N GLN A 32 -18.19 -23.45 -6.65
CA GLN A 32 -17.18 -23.75 -5.64
C GLN A 32 -16.37 -22.50 -5.31
N PHE A 33 -15.92 -21.75 -6.32
CA PHE A 33 -15.19 -20.50 -6.13
C PHE A 33 -16.03 -19.47 -5.36
N ILE A 34 -17.28 -19.23 -5.78
CA ILE A 34 -18.20 -18.30 -5.12
C ILE A 34 -18.45 -18.73 -3.68
N ARG A 35 -18.63 -20.04 -3.43
CA ARG A 35 -18.78 -20.57 -2.08
C ARG A 35 -17.53 -20.31 -1.24
N SER A 36 -16.34 -20.60 -1.76
CA SER A 36 -15.10 -20.34 -1.05
C SER A 36 -14.95 -18.85 -0.75
N LEU A 37 -15.22 -17.99 -1.72
CA LEU A 37 -15.13 -16.54 -1.59
C LEU A 37 -16.12 -15.94 -0.58
N LEU A 38 -17.40 -16.31 -0.67
CA LEU A 38 -18.47 -15.67 0.10
C LEU A 38 -18.81 -16.36 1.42
N LYS A 39 -18.46 -17.64 1.59
CA LYS A 39 -18.88 -18.46 2.73
C LYS A 39 -17.72 -19.00 3.57
N ASP A 40 -16.67 -19.47 2.92
CA ASP A 40 -15.63 -20.22 3.63
C ASP A 40 -14.51 -19.31 4.18
N VAL A 41 -14.32 -18.10 3.61
CA VAL A 41 -13.38 -17.10 4.14
C VAL A 41 -14.03 -16.29 5.27
N LYS A 42 -13.37 -16.26 6.43
CA LYS A 42 -13.81 -15.52 7.63
C LYS A 42 -12.84 -14.40 7.96
N ASN A 43 -13.35 -13.21 8.29
CA ASN A 43 -12.52 -12.06 8.68
C ASN A 43 -11.61 -12.34 9.87
N GLN A 44 -12.06 -13.16 10.84
CA GLN A 44 -11.29 -13.54 12.03
C GLN A 44 -9.90 -14.10 11.68
N LYS A 45 -9.79 -14.84 10.57
CA LYS A 45 -8.51 -15.41 10.12
C LYS A 45 -7.44 -14.37 9.80
N GLY A 46 -7.85 -13.18 9.33
CA GLY A 46 -6.90 -12.12 9.01
C GLY A 46 -6.18 -11.63 10.27
N ASN A 47 -6.92 -11.45 11.36
CA ASN A 47 -6.34 -11.04 12.64
C ASN A 47 -5.54 -12.16 13.29
N GLU A 48 -6.02 -13.42 13.21
CA GLU A 48 -5.24 -14.58 13.67
C GLU A 48 -3.88 -14.68 12.95
N GLN A 49 -3.83 -14.39 11.65
CA GLN A 49 -2.57 -14.35 10.89
C GLN A 49 -1.63 -13.23 11.35
N ILE A 50 -2.16 -12.08 11.78
CA ILE A 50 -1.33 -11.01 12.37
C ILE A 50 -0.81 -11.44 13.74
N ASP A 51 -1.67 -12.00 14.59
CA ASP A 51 -1.32 -12.51 15.92
C ASP A 51 -0.30 -13.66 15.87
N GLU A 52 -0.23 -14.42 14.77
CA GLU A 52 0.79 -15.44 14.55
C GLU A 52 2.15 -14.86 14.15
N LEU A 53 2.13 -13.76 13.39
CA LEU A 53 3.35 -13.10 12.91
C LEU A 53 3.99 -12.20 13.97
N PHE A 54 3.15 -11.63 14.85
CA PHE A 54 3.51 -10.65 15.87
C PHE A 54 2.93 -11.02 17.24
N SER A 55 3.03 -10.13 18.23
CA SER A 55 2.33 -10.29 19.52
C SER A 55 1.01 -9.51 19.50
N ARG A 56 0.01 -9.90 20.31
CA ARG A 56 -1.36 -9.33 20.26
C ARG A 56 -1.40 -7.79 20.27
N ASP A 57 -2.38 -7.25 19.52
CA ASP A 57 -2.83 -5.84 19.40
C ASP A 57 -2.08 -4.93 18.39
N ASP A 58 -1.36 -5.49 17.43
CA ASP A 58 -0.65 -4.67 16.42
C ASP A 58 -1.55 -4.19 15.25
N PHE A 59 -2.66 -4.88 14.94
CA PHE A 59 -3.58 -4.48 13.85
C PHE A 59 -4.98 -5.13 13.93
N ASP A 60 -6.04 -4.32 14.01
CA ASP A 60 -7.38 -4.81 14.35
C ASP A 60 -8.23 -5.36 13.18
N TYR A 61 -7.85 -5.11 11.92
CA TYR A 61 -8.74 -5.38 10.78
C TYR A 61 -8.03 -5.91 9.52
N ALA A 62 -7.11 -6.86 9.70
CA ALA A 62 -6.38 -7.45 8.60
C ALA A 62 -7.31 -8.29 7.70
N LYS A 63 -7.08 -8.23 6.38
CA LYS A 63 -7.78 -9.11 5.45
C LYS A 63 -7.16 -10.51 5.52
N PRO A 64 -7.96 -11.59 5.46
CA PRO A 64 -7.43 -12.95 5.38
C PRO A 64 -6.65 -13.18 4.08
N GLU A 65 -5.47 -13.78 4.17
CA GLU A 65 -4.67 -14.12 2.98
C GLU A 65 -5.41 -15.02 1.99
N GLU A 66 -6.27 -15.92 2.46
CA GLU A 66 -7.03 -16.82 1.59
C GLU A 66 -7.98 -16.07 0.65
N LEU A 67 -8.56 -14.96 1.11
CA LEU A 67 -9.41 -14.11 0.27
C LEU A 67 -8.58 -13.52 -0.88
N ILE A 68 -7.45 -12.92 -0.54
CA ILE A 68 -6.57 -12.28 -1.49
C ILE A 68 -5.99 -13.30 -2.48
N LYS A 69 -5.61 -14.49 -2.02
CA LYS A 69 -5.12 -15.58 -2.88
C LYS A 69 -6.14 -15.94 -3.95
N LEU A 70 -7.42 -16.06 -3.56
CA LEU A 70 -8.49 -16.36 -4.50
C LEU A 70 -8.65 -15.26 -5.56
N ILE A 71 -8.60 -13.98 -5.15
CA ILE A 71 -8.68 -12.84 -6.06
C ILE A 71 -7.49 -12.84 -7.03
N ILE A 72 -6.26 -12.86 -6.51
CA ILE A 72 -5.03 -12.86 -7.32
C ILE A 72 -5.00 -14.04 -8.30
N LYS A 73 -5.42 -15.22 -7.86
CA LYS A 73 -5.43 -16.43 -8.69
C LYS A 73 -6.33 -16.30 -9.92
N VAL A 74 -7.45 -15.58 -9.83
CA VAL A 74 -8.41 -15.46 -10.94
C VAL A 74 -8.18 -14.22 -11.80
N THR A 75 -7.47 -13.21 -11.29
CA THR A 75 -7.25 -11.94 -12.00
C THR A 75 -5.83 -11.78 -12.56
N THR A 76 -4.86 -12.61 -12.15
CA THR A 76 -3.44 -12.44 -12.51
C THR A 76 -2.73 -13.74 -12.84
N SER A 77 -1.66 -13.62 -13.63
CA SER A 77 -0.63 -14.63 -13.84
C SER A 77 0.63 -14.32 -13.00
N GLU A 78 1.57 -15.27 -12.95
CA GLU A 78 2.89 -14.99 -12.38
C GLU A 78 3.58 -13.82 -13.12
N ASN A 79 4.39 -13.06 -12.39
CA ASN A 79 5.08 -11.84 -12.83
C ASN A 79 4.20 -10.62 -13.16
N ASP A 80 2.88 -10.76 -13.16
CA ASP A 80 1.96 -9.62 -13.24
C ASP A 80 2.17 -8.66 -12.06
N LEU A 81 1.83 -7.39 -12.28
CA LEU A 81 1.93 -6.32 -11.29
C LEU A 81 0.59 -6.14 -10.56
N VAL A 82 0.61 -6.24 -9.23
CA VAL A 82 -0.55 -5.99 -8.36
C VAL A 82 -0.35 -4.66 -7.64
N LEU A 83 -1.31 -3.74 -7.78
CA LEU A 83 -1.33 -2.48 -7.05
C LEU A 83 -2.39 -2.53 -5.94
N ASP A 84 -2.00 -2.16 -4.73
CA ASP A 84 -2.92 -1.89 -3.63
C ASP A 84 -2.48 -0.62 -2.89
N PHE A 85 -3.27 0.43 -3.05
CA PHE A 85 -3.01 1.76 -2.49
C PHE A 85 -3.70 2.00 -1.13
N PHE A 86 -4.27 0.94 -0.54
CA PHE A 86 -4.73 0.89 0.86
C PHE A 86 -4.16 -0.38 1.50
N MET A 87 -2.84 -0.48 1.44
CA MET A 87 -2.08 -1.68 1.76
C MET A 87 -2.33 -2.22 3.17
N GLY A 88 -2.59 -1.35 4.14
CA GLY A 88 -2.80 -1.70 5.54
C GLY A 88 -1.67 -2.58 6.05
N SER A 89 -2.04 -3.68 6.70
CA SER A 89 -1.11 -4.71 7.18
C SER A 89 -0.42 -5.53 6.10
N SER A 90 -0.49 -5.13 4.82
CA SER A 90 0.24 -5.73 3.70
C SER A 90 -0.20 -7.13 3.29
N THR A 91 -1.45 -7.52 3.57
CA THR A 91 -1.99 -8.81 3.13
C THR A 91 -1.87 -8.99 1.61
N THR A 92 -2.21 -7.97 0.82
CA THR A 92 -2.16 -8.06 -0.65
C THR A 92 -0.77 -8.34 -1.16
N GLN A 93 0.22 -7.61 -0.66
CA GLN A 93 1.63 -7.72 -1.04
C GLN A 93 2.21 -9.05 -0.56
N ALA A 94 1.90 -9.48 0.66
CA ALA A 94 2.35 -10.78 1.19
C ALA A 94 1.89 -11.94 0.28
N VAL A 95 0.61 -11.95 -0.11
CA VAL A 95 0.08 -13.01 -0.99
C VAL A 95 0.59 -12.89 -2.41
N ALA A 96 0.66 -11.67 -2.97
CA ALA A 96 1.24 -11.43 -4.29
C ALA A 96 2.69 -11.95 -4.34
N HIS A 97 3.49 -11.64 -3.32
CA HIS A 97 4.87 -12.09 -3.17
C HIS A 97 4.96 -13.62 -3.14
N LYS A 98 4.22 -14.27 -2.23
CA LYS A 98 4.20 -15.75 -2.09
C LYS A 98 3.77 -16.46 -3.37
N MET A 99 2.96 -15.80 -4.19
CA MET A 99 2.47 -16.31 -5.47
C MET A 99 3.35 -15.87 -6.66
N ASN A 100 4.55 -15.32 -6.47
CA ASN A 100 5.42 -14.88 -7.57
C ASN A 100 4.81 -13.79 -8.47
N ARG A 101 4.10 -12.81 -7.87
CA ARG A 101 3.67 -11.58 -8.54
C ARG A 101 4.56 -10.42 -8.10
N ARG A 102 4.69 -9.41 -8.97
CA ARG A 102 5.25 -8.11 -8.58
C ARG A 102 4.16 -7.29 -7.91
N TYR A 103 4.52 -6.35 -7.05
CA TYR A 103 3.53 -5.50 -6.39
C TYR A 103 4.02 -4.09 -6.12
N ILE A 104 3.05 -3.18 -6.03
CA ILE A 104 3.22 -1.84 -5.47
C ILE A 104 2.20 -1.71 -4.33
N GLY A 105 2.69 -1.27 -3.18
CA GLY A 105 1.87 -0.96 -2.01
C GLY A 105 2.01 0.51 -1.65
N ILE A 106 0.90 1.15 -1.29
CA ILE A 106 0.89 2.51 -0.74
C ILE A 106 0.11 2.47 0.58
N GLU A 107 0.71 3.06 1.61
CA GLU A 107 0.12 3.21 2.94
C GLU A 107 0.52 4.58 3.50
N GLN A 108 -0.40 5.20 4.23
CA GLN A 108 -0.21 6.53 4.82
C GLN A 108 -0.19 6.49 6.36
N MET A 109 -0.65 5.40 6.97
CA MET A 109 -0.75 5.28 8.42
C MET A 109 0.61 4.97 9.08
N ASP A 110 0.69 5.26 10.38
CA ASP A 110 1.90 5.20 11.21
C ASP A 110 2.41 3.77 11.49
N TYR A 111 1.57 2.76 11.33
CA TYR A 111 1.93 1.36 11.56
C TYR A 111 2.78 0.72 10.45
N ILE A 112 3.20 1.47 9.42
CA ILE A 112 3.95 0.91 8.29
C ILE A 112 5.25 0.22 8.74
N ASN A 113 5.96 0.82 9.70
CA ASN A 113 7.24 0.33 10.21
C ASN A 113 7.09 -0.73 11.31
N THR A 114 5.92 -0.86 11.91
CA THR A 114 5.65 -1.83 12.98
C THR A 114 4.93 -3.08 12.47
N VAL A 115 4.14 -2.96 11.41
CA VAL A 115 3.30 -4.04 10.88
C VAL A 115 3.67 -4.39 9.44
N SER A 116 3.53 -3.44 8.53
CA SER A 116 3.57 -3.67 7.08
C SER A 116 4.95 -4.13 6.59
N VAL A 117 6.00 -3.36 6.91
CA VAL A 117 7.39 -3.66 6.58
C VAL A 117 7.86 -4.95 7.28
N PRO A 118 7.69 -5.11 8.61
CA PRO A 118 8.04 -6.34 9.31
C PRO A 118 7.34 -7.59 8.77
N ARG A 119 6.07 -7.49 8.35
CA ARG A 119 5.36 -8.61 7.73
C ARG A 119 6.05 -9.03 6.45
N LEU A 120 6.35 -8.08 5.56
CA LEU A 120 7.00 -8.40 4.29
C LEU A 120 8.42 -8.95 4.48
N GLN A 121 9.15 -8.50 5.50
CA GLN A 121 10.42 -9.09 5.89
C GLN A 121 10.26 -10.57 6.28
N LYS A 122 9.29 -10.90 7.14
CA LYS A 122 8.98 -12.29 7.51
C LYS A 122 8.58 -13.14 6.30
N VAL A 123 7.83 -12.57 5.34
CA VAL A 123 7.50 -13.24 4.07
C VAL A 123 8.77 -13.57 3.28
N ILE A 124 9.69 -12.62 3.13
CA ILE A 124 10.99 -12.87 2.48
C ILE A 124 11.81 -13.92 3.23
N GLU A 125 11.76 -13.93 4.57
CA GLU A 125 12.41 -14.94 5.42
C GLU A 125 11.77 -16.34 5.32
N GLY A 126 10.62 -16.46 4.63
CA GLY A 126 9.97 -17.74 4.39
C GLY A 126 9.02 -18.19 5.50
N GLU A 127 8.37 -17.26 6.19
CA GLU A 127 7.34 -17.58 7.18
C GLU A 127 6.22 -18.50 6.62
N GLN A 128 5.68 -19.37 7.48
CA GLN A 128 4.84 -20.50 7.10
C GLN A 128 3.35 -20.36 7.50
N GLY A 129 2.93 -19.16 7.88
CA GLY A 129 1.55 -18.79 8.17
C GLY A 129 0.74 -18.45 6.92
N GLY A 130 -0.55 -18.19 7.11
CA GLY A 130 -1.48 -17.85 6.03
C GLY A 130 -1.48 -18.86 4.88
N VAL A 131 -1.25 -18.39 3.66
CA VAL A 131 -1.26 -19.24 2.45
C VAL A 131 0.09 -19.87 2.10
N SER A 132 1.14 -19.66 2.88
CA SER A 132 2.50 -20.09 2.53
C SER A 132 2.57 -21.58 2.20
N LYS A 133 1.95 -22.44 3.01
CA LYS A 133 1.91 -23.90 2.77
C LYS A 133 1.07 -24.28 1.56
N ASP A 134 0.05 -23.50 1.22
CA ASP A 134 -0.84 -23.79 0.09
C ASP A 134 -0.18 -23.51 -1.26
N VAL A 135 0.88 -22.69 -1.27
CA VAL A 135 1.61 -22.28 -2.48
C VAL A 135 3.08 -22.70 -2.44
N ASP A 136 3.43 -23.62 -1.53
CA ASP A 136 4.79 -24.13 -1.33
C ASP A 136 5.84 -23.02 -1.16
N TRP A 137 5.50 -21.96 -0.43
CA TRP A 137 6.38 -20.81 -0.20
C TRP A 137 7.56 -21.16 0.71
N LEU A 138 8.77 -20.84 0.26
CA LEU A 138 10.03 -21.14 0.97
C LEU A 138 10.83 -19.89 1.36
N GLY A 139 10.35 -18.69 1.02
CA GLY A 139 11.08 -17.44 1.18
C GLY A 139 11.87 -17.02 -0.07
N GLY A 140 12.51 -15.85 0.03
CA GLY A 140 13.26 -15.20 -1.04
C GLY A 140 12.62 -13.89 -1.50
N GLY A 141 13.18 -13.32 -2.56
CA GLY A 141 12.74 -12.04 -3.12
C GLY A 141 13.21 -10.82 -2.33
N SER A 142 12.68 -9.66 -2.71
CA SER A 142 12.99 -8.38 -2.10
C SER A 142 11.85 -7.40 -2.35
N PHE A 143 11.78 -6.32 -1.56
CA PHE A 143 11.00 -5.13 -1.89
C PHE A 143 11.86 -3.89 -1.67
N VAL A 144 11.45 -2.80 -2.31
CA VAL A 144 12.00 -1.47 -2.07
C VAL A 144 11.01 -0.71 -1.19
N TYR A 145 11.51 -0.10 -0.12
CA TYR A 145 10.76 0.83 0.72
C TYR A 145 11.23 2.24 0.41
N ALA A 146 10.28 3.14 0.17
CA ALA A 146 10.55 4.55 -0.07
C ALA A 146 9.43 5.40 0.53
N GLU A 147 9.78 6.60 0.97
CA GLU A 147 8.86 7.59 1.51
C GLU A 147 8.86 8.84 0.64
N LEU A 148 7.75 9.58 0.64
CA LEU A 148 7.68 10.87 -0.04
C LEU A 148 8.39 11.93 0.79
N MET A 149 9.22 12.75 0.14
CA MET A 149 9.93 13.84 0.82
C MET A 149 8.94 14.95 1.18
N GLU A 150 8.76 15.18 2.47
CA GLU A 150 7.82 16.18 2.98
C GLU A 150 8.23 17.61 2.62
N LYS A 151 7.22 18.39 2.22
CA LYS A 151 7.27 19.84 2.03
C LYS A 151 6.29 20.47 3.02
N ASN A 152 5.10 20.87 2.59
CA ASN A 152 4.11 21.45 3.51
C ASN A 152 3.49 20.45 4.50
N ARG A 153 3.68 19.13 4.30
CA ARG A 153 3.15 18.10 5.20
C ARG A 153 3.55 18.32 6.67
N GLY A 154 4.80 18.71 6.92
CA GLY A 154 5.31 18.99 8.26
C GLY A 154 4.54 20.11 8.98
N TYR A 155 4.16 21.17 8.26
CA TYR A 155 3.34 22.25 8.83
C TYR A 155 1.95 21.76 9.24
N LEU A 156 1.36 20.81 8.52
CA LEU A 156 0.09 20.22 8.95
C LEU A 156 0.22 19.50 10.28
N ASP A 157 1.29 18.72 10.46
CA ASP A 157 1.55 18.02 11.72
C ASP A 157 1.83 19.01 12.84
N ASP A 158 2.61 20.05 12.59
CA ASP A 158 2.89 21.11 13.56
C ASP A 158 1.61 21.85 14.00
N VAL A 159 0.73 22.18 13.05
CA VAL A 159 -0.58 22.80 13.36
C VAL A 159 -1.46 21.86 14.18
N MET A 160 -1.53 20.58 13.82
CA MET A 160 -2.34 19.60 14.55
C MET A 160 -1.81 19.41 15.99
N ASN A 161 -0.50 19.28 16.13
CA ASN A 161 0.19 19.01 17.40
C ASN A 161 0.39 20.26 18.29
N ALA A 162 0.16 21.47 17.78
CA ALA A 162 0.25 22.69 18.57
C ALA A 162 -0.68 22.61 19.81
N SER A 163 -0.09 22.69 21.00
CA SER A 163 -0.81 22.54 22.27
C SER A 163 -1.50 23.82 22.74
N ASP A 164 -1.03 24.98 22.29
CA ASP A 164 -1.48 26.28 22.76
C ASP A 164 -1.30 27.38 21.69
N GLN A 165 -1.81 28.58 21.98
CA GLN A 165 -1.77 29.74 21.09
C GLN A 165 -0.35 30.16 20.70
N LYS A 166 0.62 30.00 21.62
CA LYS A 166 2.01 30.41 21.38
C LYS A 166 2.69 29.42 20.44
N ALA A 167 2.44 28.13 20.61
CA ALA A 167 2.90 27.09 19.69
C ALA A 167 2.30 27.33 18.30
N LEU A 168 0.98 27.54 18.21
CA LEU A 168 0.29 27.77 16.94
C LEU A 168 0.80 29.03 16.22
N GLN A 169 1.06 30.12 16.96
CA GLN A 169 1.61 31.35 16.38
C GLN A 169 3.00 31.13 15.78
N LYS A 170 3.88 30.37 16.45
CA LYS A 170 5.20 30.04 15.90
C LYS A 170 5.10 29.26 14.59
N VAL A 171 4.15 28.32 14.51
CA VAL A 171 3.91 27.55 13.29
C VAL A 171 3.41 28.47 12.18
N LEU A 172 2.48 29.39 12.48
CA LEU A 172 2.01 30.38 11.53
C LEU A 172 3.15 31.27 11.00
N ASP A 173 4.02 31.76 11.88
CA ASP A 173 5.14 32.61 11.48
C ASP A 173 6.07 31.86 10.50
N LEU A 174 6.40 30.59 10.79
CA LEU A 174 7.20 29.74 9.90
C LEU A 174 6.51 29.46 8.57
N MET A 175 5.19 29.22 8.60
CA MET A 175 4.39 29.00 7.39
C MET A 175 4.40 30.23 6.50
N LEU A 176 4.22 31.44 7.07
CA LEU A 176 4.21 32.68 6.29
C LEU A 176 5.55 32.98 5.61
N GLU A 177 6.65 32.49 6.16
CA GLU A 177 7.99 32.65 5.59
C GLU A 177 8.30 31.62 4.49
N ASN A 178 7.82 30.37 4.63
CA ASN A 178 8.36 29.23 3.87
C ASN A 178 7.32 28.33 3.20
N ALA A 179 6.05 28.35 3.62
CA ALA A 179 5.03 27.43 3.12
C ALA A 179 4.41 27.91 1.81
N ASP A 180 4.02 26.95 0.97
CA ASP A 180 3.19 27.23 -0.20
C ASP A 180 1.71 27.27 0.19
N PHE A 181 1.06 28.40 -0.05
CA PHE A 181 -0.36 28.60 0.22
C PHE A 181 -1.20 28.43 -1.05
N ASP A 182 -2.46 28.04 -0.89
CA ASP A 182 -3.43 28.05 -1.98
C ASP A 182 -3.56 29.48 -2.52
N PHE A 183 -3.31 29.65 -3.81
CA PHE A 183 -3.28 30.95 -4.49
C PHE A 183 -4.60 31.74 -4.38
N ARG A 184 -5.71 31.09 -4.00
CA ARG A 184 -7.02 31.73 -3.81
C ARG A 184 -7.21 32.34 -2.43
N VAL A 185 -6.26 32.13 -1.52
CA VAL A 185 -6.35 32.62 -0.14
C VAL A 185 -5.82 34.05 -0.04
N ASP A 186 -6.60 34.92 0.60
CA ASP A 186 -6.12 36.23 1.02
C ASP A 186 -5.39 36.11 2.37
N LEU A 187 -4.06 36.08 2.32
CA LEU A 187 -3.22 35.93 3.52
C LEU A 187 -3.33 37.13 4.48
N GLU A 188 -3.61 38.33 3.96
CA GLU A 188 -3.75 39.53 4.80
C GLU A 188 -5.09 39.49 5.54
N GLU A 189 -6.17 39.05 4.88
CA GLU A 189 -7.44 38.80 5.56
C GLU A 189 -7.28 37.77 6.68
N ILE A 190 -6.57 36.67 6.41
CA ILE A 190 -6.32 35.60 7.40
C ILE A 190 -5.56 36.15 8.61
N LYS A 191 -4.45 36.86 8.42
CA LYS A 191 -3.69 37.48 9.53
C LYS A 191 -4.57 38.35 10.43
N ASN A 192 -5.51 39.09 9.84
CA ASN A 192 -6.39 40.02 10.55
C ASN A 192 -7.58 39.35 11.25
N THR A 193 -7.98 38.16 10.81
CA THR A 193 -9.20 37.48 11.27
C THR A 193 -8.92 36.25 12.12
N LEU A 194 -7.76 35.60 11.97
CA LEU A 194 -7.44 34.33 12.61
C LEU A 194 -7.55 34.40 14.14
N ASN A 195 -6.99 35.42 14.76
CA ASN A 195 -7.02 35.61 16.22
C ASN A 195 -8.44 35.84 16.79
N LYS A 196 -9.45 36.06 15.94
CA LYS A 196 -10.86 36.19 16.35
C LYS A 196 -11.58 34.84 16.44
N LEU A 197 -10.98 33.79 15.88
CA LEU A 197 -11.54 32.44 15.87
C LEU A 197 -11.18 31.66 17.14
N SER A 198 -11.95 30.61 17.42
CA SER A 198 -11.59 29.64 18.45
C SER A 198 -10.27 28.93 18.09
N PHE A 199 -9.53 28.42 19.08
CA PHE A 199 -8.25 27.75 18.84
C PHE A 199 -8.36 26.60 17.82
N GLU A 200 -9.43 25.79 17.91
CA GLU A 200 -9.70 24.71 16.96
C GLU A 200 -10.01 25.22 15.56
N ASP A 201 -10.75 26.33 15.45
CA ASP A 201 -11.05 26.94 14.16
C ASP A 201 -9.82 27.63 13.56
N GLN A 202 -8.90 28.13 14.38
CA GLN A 202 -7.61 28.61 13.91
C GLN A 202 -6.82 27.47 13.27
N LYS A 203 -6.65 26.33 13.97
CA LYS A 203 -6.00 25.14 13.41
C LYS A 203 -6.63 24.69 12.08
N ARG A 204 -7.96 24.58 12.05
CA ARG A 204 -8.71 24.21 10.84
C ARG A 204 -8.50 25.20 9.70
N THR A 205 -8.39 26.49 10.01
CA THR A 205 -8.14 27.54 9.02
C THR A 205 -6.73 27.41 8.45
N LEU A 206 -5.71 27.23 9.31
CA LEU A 206 -4.33 27.04 8.87
C LEU A 206 -4.15 25.78 7.98
N ILE A 207 -4.82 24.68 8.34
CA ILE A 207 -4.83 23.46 7.51
C ILE A 207 -5.49 23.71 6.14
N LYS A 208 -6.50 24.58 6.07
CA LYS A 208 -7.23 24.85 4.82
C LYS A 208 -6.46 25.74 3.84
N ILE A 209 -5.63 26.65 4.35
CA ILE A 209 -4.93 27.62 3.50
C ILE A 209 -3.65 27.05 2.86
N ILE A 210 -3.12 25.94 3.38
CA ILE A 210 -1.99 25.24 2.80
C ILE A 210 -2.38 24.67 1.44
N ASP A 211 -1.52 24.82 0.43
CA ASP A 211 -1.71 24.14 -0.86
C ASP A 211 -1.45 22.63 -0.68
N LYS A 212 -2.53 21.85 -0.80
CA LYS A 212 -2.49 20.39 -0.68
C LYS A 212 -1.73 19.70 -1.82
N ASN A 213 -1.50 20.39 -2.93
CA ASN A 213 -0.66 19.88 -4.01
C ASN A 213 0.84 20.05 -3.72
N GLN A 214 1.19 20.82 -2.68
CA GLN A 214 2.57 21.12 -2.26
C GLN A 214 2.92 20.46 -0.92
N LEU A 215 2.24 19.37 -0.56
CA LEU A 215 2.55 18.62 0.68
C LEU A 215 3.89 17.91 0.61
N TYR A 216 4.33 17.53 -0.59
CA TYR A 216 5.57 16.82 -0.85
C TYR A 216 6.29 17.47 -2.04
N TYR A 217 7.61 17.33 -2.09
CA TYR A 217 8.38 17.81 -3.23
C TYR A 217 8.12 16.98 -4.47
N ASN A 218 8.05 17.63 -5.63
CA ASN A 218 7.99 16.94 -6.92
C ASN A 218 9.40 16.53 -7.34
N TYR A 219 9.54 15.35 -7.95
CA TYR A 219 10.82 14.91 -8.48
C TYR A 219 11.42 15.89 -9.52
N SER A 220 10.58 16.65 -10.24
CA SER A 220 11.04 17.68 -11.17
C SER A 220 11.85 18.81 -10.51
N GLU A 221 11.66 19.02 -9.21
CA GLU A 221 12.33 20.06 -8.42
C GLU A 221 13.67 19.57 -7.82
N ILE A 222 14.05 18.29 -8.03
CA ILE A 222 15.21 17.68 -7.36
C ILE A 222 16.56 18.36 -7.70
N GLU A 223 16.64 19.08 -8.81
CA GLU A 223 17.82 19.86 -9.23
C GLU A 223 17.79 21.30 -8.75
N ASP A 224 16.65 21.80 -8.25
CA ASP A 224 16.54 23.16 -7.77
C ASP A 224 17.45 23.33 -6.55
N LYS A 225 18.22 24.41 -6.52
CA LYS A 225 19.28 24.59 -5.52
C LYS A 225 18.74 24.45 -4.08
N ASN A 226 17.60 25.07 -3.80
CA ASN A 226 16.93 25.03 -2.50
C ASN A 226 16.40 23.64 -2.12
N VAL A 227 16.20 22.73 -3.08
CA VAL A 227 15.80 21.34 -2.84
C VAL A 227 17.03 20.45 -2.76
N ARG A 228 17.99 20.62 -3.67
CA ARG A 228 19.23 19.85 -3.73
C ARG A 228 20.06 19.96 -2.44
N ASP A 229 20.06 21.14 -1.82
CA ASP A 229 20.73 21.39 -0.54
C ASP A 229 20.06 20.66 0.64
N LEU A 230 18.81 20.21 0.48
CA LEU A 230 18.04 19.48 1.51
C LEU A 230 18.13 17.96 1.39
N ILE A 231 18.62 17.44 0.26
CA ILE A 231 18.63 16.00 -0.05
C ILE A 231 20.06 15.45 0.05
N SER A 232 20.20 14.28 0.67
CA SER A 232 21.50 13.59 0.75
C SER A 232 21.98 13.13 -0.64
N ASP A 233 23.29 13.02 -0.83
CA ASP A 233 23.85 12.50 -2.09
C ASP A 233 23.37 11.07 -2.40
N ASN A 234 23.07 10.28 -1.38
CA ASN A 234 22.56 8.92 -1.53
C ASN A 234 21.12 8.92 -2.03
N ASP A 235 20.24 9.72 -1.41
CA ASP A 235 18.83 9.81 -1.81
C ASP A 235 18.69 10.44 -3.19
N TYR A 236 19.52 11.43 -3.51
CA TYR A 236 19.60 12.02 -4.84
C TYR A 236 19.94 10.96 -5.89
N LYS A 237 21.01 10.17 -5.67
CA LYS A 237 21.41 9.10 -6.59
C LYS A 237 20.34 8.00 -6.69
N PHE A 238 19.72 7.64 -5.57
CA PHE A 238 18.63 6.66 -5.56
C PHE A 238 17.46 7.14 -6.42
N ASN A 239 16.98 8.37 -6.23
CA ASN A 239 15.88 8.93 -7.02
C ASN A 239 16.26 9.02 -8.51
N LYS A 240 17.48 9.45 -8.83
CA LYS A 240 17.97 9.48 -10.21
C LYS A 240 17.92 8.11 -10.85
N ASN A 241 18.37 7.06 -10.15
CA ASN A 241 18.32 5.70 -10.66
C ASN A 241 16.90 5.15 -10.75
N PHE A 242 16.04 5.49 -9.77
CA PHE A 242 14.66 5.01 -9.70
C PHE A 242 13.78 5.56 -10.83
N TYR A 243 13.95 6.84 -11.16
CA TYR A 243 13.18 7.52 -12.21
C TYR A 243 13.89 7.55 -13.58
N LYS A 244 15.07 6.93 -13.73
CA LYS A 244 15.75 6.87 -15.02
C LYS A 244 14.95 5.94 -15.96
N ASP A 245 14.56 6.44 -17.12
CA ASP A 245 14.03 5.59 -18.18
C ASP A 245 15.19 4.77 -18.78
N GLU A 246 14.99 3.46 -18.95
CA GLU A 246 15.96 2.58 -19.64
C GLU A 246 16.16 2.94 -21.13
N ASN A 247 15.38 3.91 -21.66
CA ASN A 247 15.44 4.37 -23.05
C ASN A 247 16.33 5.62 -23.26
N ASP A 248 17.00 6.13 -22.23
CA ASP A 248 17.92 7.28 -22.31
C ASP A 248 19.40 6.87 -22.56
N GLU A 249 19.64 5.78 -23.28
CA GLU A 249 20.95 5.37 -23.82
C GLU A 249 20.95 5.19 -25.35
#